data_AF-A0A938DQJ6-F1
#
_entry.id   AF-A0A938DQJ6-F1
#
_cell.length_a   1.000
_cell.length_b   1.000
_cell.length_c   1.000
_cell.angle_alpha   90.00
_cell.angle_beta   90.00
_cell.angle_gamma   90.00
#
_symmetry.space_group_name_H-M   'P 1'
#
loop_
_entity.id
_entity.type
_entity.pdbx_description
1 polymer ?
#
loop_
_entity_poly.entity_id
_entity_poly.type
_entity_poly.pdbx_seq_one_letter_code
_entity_poly.pdbx_strand_id
1 'polypeptide(L)'
;MVYAGQHAGVDVVRITYCWYLTPDLDPAWPVGETGWRVRVHGDAPLEVAMPFPIPVDDLADFTPGYTANPPVNAIPYVVAARPGILDAVDLPPVTPAGPSPTAA
;
A
#
# COMPACT_ATOMS: atom_id res chain seq x y z
N MET A 1 -13.23 -7.47 -0.05
CA MET A 1 -12.99 -8.06 -1.40
C MET A 1 -11.70 -8.86 -1.37
N VAL A 2 -11.68 -10.05 -1.98
CA VAL A 2 -10.50 -10.93 -2.01
C VAL A 2 -10.13 -11.22 -3.47
N TYR A 3 -8.86 -11.06 -3.79
CA TYR A 3 -8.27 -11.45 -5.08
C TYR A 3 -7.21 -12.52 -4.87
N ALA A 4 -7.14 -13.48 -5.79
CA ALA A 4 -6.10 -14.49 -5.82
C ALA A 4 -5.41 -14.47 -7.20
N GLY A 5 -4.08 -14.41 -7.18
CA GLY A 5 -3.24 -14.66 -8.35
C GLY A 5 -2.79 -16.12 -8.32
N GLN A 6 -2.99 -16.83 -9.43
CA GLN A 6 -2.64 -18.24 -9.54
C GLN A 6 -1.47 -18.46 -10.49
N HIS A 7 -0.61 -19.41 -10.15
CA HIS A 7 0.40 -19.96 -11.04
C HIS A 7 0.27 -21.48 -11.07
N ALA A 8 0.15 -22.06 -12.27
CA ALA A 8 -0.06 -23.50 -12.46
C ALA A 8 -1.23 -24.09 -11.63
N GLY A 9 -2.32 -23.32 -11.46
CA GLY A 9 -3.50 -23.74 -10.69
C GLY A 9 -3.37 -23.64 -9.18
N VAL A 10 -2.26 -23.07 -8.67
CA VAL A 10 -2.02 -22.84 -7.25
C VAL A 10 -2.08 -21.34 -6.95
N ASP A 11 -2.82 -20.95 -5.90
CA ASP A 11 -2.79 -19.58 -5.37
C ASP A 11 -1.37 -19.23 -4.89
N VAL A 12 -0.73 -18.27 -5.54
CA VAL A 12 0.62 -17.79 -5.17
C VAL A 12 0.60 -16.41 -4.52
N VAL A 13 -0.44 -15.63 -4.77
CA VAL A 13 -0.65 -14.31 -4.15
C VAL A 13 -2.12 -14.20 -3.78
N ARG A 14 -2.39 -13.71 -2.57
CA ARG A 14 -3.74 -13.34 -2.13
C ARG A 14 -3.73 -11.93 -1.56
N ILE A 15 -4.66 -11.12 -2.04
CA ILE A 15 -4.84 -9.73 -1.59
C ILE A 15 -6.26 -9.57 -1.08
N THR A 16 -6.40 -9.11 0.15
CA THR A 16 -7.70 -8.79 0.76
C THR A 16 -7.76 -7.29 0.99
N TYR A 17 -8.72 -6.64 0.33
CA TYR A 17 -9.07 -5.25 0.63
C TYR A 17 -10.29 -5.24 1.54
N CYS A 18 -10.15 -4.63 2.71
CA CYS A 18 -11.23 -4.42 3.66
C CYS A 18 -11.32 -2.95 4.00
N TRP A 19 -12.49 -2.38 3.75
CA TRP A 19 -12.88 -1.05 4.18
C TRP A 19 -14.16 -1.25 4.99
N TYR A 20 -14.20 -0.69 6.19
CA TYR A 20 -15.32 -0.85 7.11
C TYR A 20 -15.53 0.46 7.88
N LEU A 21 -16.77 0.69 8.33
CA LEU A 21 -17.13 1.90 9.08
C LEU A 21 -17.06 1.68 10.61
N THR A 22 -17.26 0.43 11.04
CA THR A 22 -17.25 0.03 12.45
C THR A 22 -16.63 -1.38 12.57
N PRO A 23 -15.91 -1.68 13.66
CA PRO A 23 -15.47 -3.05 13.94
C PRO A 23 -16.62 -3.96 14.40
N ASP A 24 -17.78 -3.41 14.76
CA ASP A 24 -18.99 -4.17 15.11
C ASP A 24 -19.69 -4.65 13.83
N LEU A 25 -19.21 -5.77 13.31
CA LEU A 25 -19.66 -6.38 12.05
C LEU A 25 -20.49 -7.64 12.33
N ASP A 26 -21.57 -7.84 11.57
CA ASP A 26 -22.36 -9.07 11.57
C ASP A 26 -22.37 -9.71 10.16
N PRO A 27 -21.73 -10.89 9.98
CA PRO A 27 -20.99 -11.64 11.00
C PRO A 27 -19.66 -10.96 11.36
N ALA A 28 -19.13 -11.28 12.54
CA ALA A 28 -17.85 -10.72 13.00
C ALA A 28 -16.72 -11.11 12.04
N TRP A 29 -16.16 -10.14 11.31
CA TRP A 29 -15.02 -10.35 10.42
C TRP A 29 -13.71 -10.02 11.14
N PRO A 30 -12.62 -10.75 10.87
CA PRO A 30 -11.31 -10.46 11.44
C PRO A 30 -10.68 -9.26 10.72
N VAL A 31 -11.20 -8.07 10.99
CA VAL A 31 -10.66 -6.80 10.50
C VAL A 31 -9.63 -6.28 11.50
N GLY A 32 -8.45 -5.87 11.02
CA GLY A 32 -7.45 -5.20 11.86
C GLY A 32 -7.80 -3.72 11.99
N GLU A 33 -7.33 -3.05 13.07
CA GLU A 33 -7.67 -1.65 13.37
C GLU A 33 -7.40 -0.68 12.20
N THR A 34 -6.16 -0.63 11.70
CA THR A 34 -5.76 0.18 10.54
C THR A 34 -4.54 -0.43 9.87
N GLY A 35 -4.20 0.08 8.70
CA GLY A 35 -2.93 -0.21 8.04
C GLY A 35 -2.95 -1.44 7.15
N TRP A 36 -1.75 -1.97 6.90
CA TRP A 36 -1.54 -3.08 5.98
C TRP A 36 -0.79 -4.23 6.65
N ARG A 37 -1.00 -5.43 6.12
CA ARG A 37 -0.30 -6.62 6.56
C ARG A 37 0.13 -7.45 5.36
N VAL A 38 1.41 -7.82 5.34
CA VAL A 38 2.01 -8.68 4.32
C VAL A 38 2.55 -9.93 4.99
N ARG A 39 2.20 -11.10 4.43
CA ARG A 39 2.69 -12.40 4.88
C ARG A 39 3.31 -13.13 3.72
N VAL A 40 4.54 -13.58 3.90
CA VAL A 40 5.29 -14.40 2.96
C VAL A 40 5.45 -15.79 3.58
N HIS A 41 5.02 -16.81 2.84
CA HIS A 41 5.17 -18.21 3.21
C HIS A 41 6.25 -18.84 2.33
N GLY A 42 7.09 -19.70 2.91
CA GLY A 42 8.20 -20.32 2.19
C GLY A 42 9.25 -20.88 3.15
N ASP A 43 10.46 -21.05 2.63
CA ASP A 43 11.66 -21.47 3.37
C ASP A 43 12.24 -20.36 4.26
N ALA A 44 11.97 -19.09 3.93
CA ALA A 44 12.26 -17.92 4.76
C ALA A 44 10.97 -17.11 5.01
N PRO A 45 10.10 -17.55 5.94
CA PRO A 45 8.82 -16.90 6.18
C PRO A 45 9.00 -15.51 6.81
N LEU A 46 8.11 -14.58 6.45
CA LEU A 46 8.12 -13.20 6.93
C LEU A 46 6.69 -12.70 7.13
N GLU A 47 6.43 -12.01 8.23
CA GLU A 47 5.20 -11.24 8.45
C GLU A 47 5.56 -9.79 8.77
N VAL A 48 4.98 -8.85 8.03
CA VAL A 48 5.16 -7.40 8.21
C VAL A 48 3.80 -6.77 8.48
N ALA A 49 3.69 -6.11 9.63
CA ALA A 49 2.57 -5.26 9.97
C ALA A 49 2.97 -3.79 9.79
N MET A 50 2.12 -3.02 9.12
CA MET A 50 2.30 -1.60 8.85
C MET A 50 1.06 -0.87 9.38
N PRO A 51 0.93 -0.68 10.71
CA PRO A 51 -0.19 0.07 11.27
C PRO A 51 -0.11 1.53 10.84
N PHE A 52 -1.26 2.19 10.71
CA PHE A 52 -1.29 3.64 10.60
C PHE A 52 -1.26 4.21 12.02
N PRO A 53 -0.18 4.88 12.46
CA PRO A 53 -0.09 5.44 13.80
C PRO A 53 -0.85 6.78 13.88
N ILE A 54 -2.12 6.76 13.49
CA ILE A 54 -3.00 7.91 13.35
C ILE A 54 -4.31 7.57 14.09
N PRO A 55 -4.82 8.44 14.97
CA PRO A 55 -6.12 8.25 15.60
C PRO A 55 -7.23 8.08 14.55
N VAL A 56 -8.23 7.24 14.83
CA VAL A 56 -9.31 6.92 13.86
C VAL A 56 -10.04 8.17 13.39
N ASP A 57 -10.31 9.11 14.31
CA ASP A 57 -11.00 10.37 14.01
C ASP A 57 -10.20 11.29 13.06
N ASP A 58 -8.88 11.10 12.99
CA ASP A 58 -7.97 11.89 12.15
C ASP A 58 -7.63 11.20 10.82
N LEU A 59 -8.00 9.93 10.61
CA LEU A 59 -7.57 9.15 9.43
C LEU A 59 -7.89 9.83 8.11
N ALA A 60 -8.99 10.56 8.03
CA ALA A 60 -9.42 11.26 6.81
C ALA A 60 -8.41 12.34 6.37
N ASP A 61 -7.70 12.96 7.30
CA ASP A 61 -6.74 14.03 7.01
C ASP A 61 -5.40 13.48 6.53
N PHE A 62 -5.03 12.27 6.93
CA PHE A 62 -3.70 11.71 6.68
C PHE A 62 -3.68 10.61 5.61
N THR A 63 -4.66 9.70 5.60
CA THR A 63 -4.65 8.53 4.70
C THR A 63 -4.73 8.84 3.20
N PRO A 64 -5.34 9.95 2.73
CA PRO A 64 -5.24 10.33 1.32
C PRO A 64 -3.80 10.54 0.86
N GLY A 65 -2.92 10.97 1.78
CA GLY A 65 -1.49 11.14 1.52
C GLY A 65 -0.79 9.85 1.09
N TYR A 66 -1.22 8.68 1.58
CA TYR A 66 -0.65 7.39 1.15
C TYR A 66 -0.93 7.07 -0.31
N THR A 67 -2.00 7.63 -0.88
CA THR A 67 -2.34 7.47 -2.29
C THR A 67 -1.73 8.59 -3.13
N ALA A 68 -1.73 9.83 -2.64
CA ALA A 68 -1.28 11.00 -3.39
C ALA A 68 0.25 11.12 -3.46
N ASN A 69 0.97 10.78 -2.40
CA ASN A 69 2.41 11.02 -2.32
C ASN A 69 3.23 10.15 -3.30
N PRO A 70 2.99 8.83 -3.44
CA PRO A 70 3.75 8.00 -4.38
C PRO A 70 3.72 8.51 -5.83
N PRO A 71 2.57 8.81 -6.46
CA PRO A 71 2.55 9.31 -7.83
C PRO A 71 3.16 10.71 -7.97
N VAL A 72 2.98 11.61 -6.99
CA VAL A 72 3.63 12.94 -7.01
C VAL A 72 5.15 12.82 -6.97
N ASN A 73 5.68 11.99 -6.08
CA ASN A 73 7.12 11.73 -5.98
C ASN A 73 7.67 10.99 -7.21
N ALA A 74 6.84 10.23 -7.93
CA ALA A 74 7.23 9.51 -9.13
C ALA A 74 7.37 10.39 -10.38
N ILE A 75 6.82 11.61 -10.41
CA ILE A 75 6.83 12.52 -11.58
C ILE A 75 8.22 12.63 -12.24
N PRO A 76 9.32 13.00 -11.52
CA PRO A 76 10.63 13.15 -12.16
C PRO A 76 11.15 11.84 -12.76
N TYR A 77 10.83 10.69 -12.16
CA TYR A 77 11.21 9.37 -12.64
C TYR A 77 10.48 9.01 -13.94
N VAL A 78 9.17 9.32 -14.00
CA VAL A 78 8.36 9.10 -15.20
C VAL A 78 8.82 9.99 -16.35
N VAL A 79 9.12 11.27 -16.07
CA VAL A 79 9.62 12.22 -17.09
C VAL A 79 10.96 11.76 -17.67
N ALA A 80 11.82 11.16 -16.86
CA ALA A 80 13.12 10.64 -17.30
C ALA A 80 13.06 9.25 -17.97
N ALA A 81 11.90 8.59 -17.94
CA ALA A 81 11.76 7.21 -18.41
C ALA A 81 11.64 7.11 -19.94
N ARG A 82 11.81 5.89 -20.45
CA ARG A 82 11.56 5.58 -21.87
C ARG A 82 10.06 5.77 -22.20
N PRO A 83 9.69 6.15 -23.44
CA PRO A 83 8.30 6.14 -23.85
C PRO A 83 7.64 4.76 -23.77
N GLY A 84 6.35 4.72 -23.44
CA GLY A 84 5.53 3.51 -23.38
C GLY A 84 4.67 3.41 -22.13
N ILE A 85 3.96 2.29 -21.98
CA ILE A 85 3.32 1.89 -20.72
C ILE A 85 4.39 1.23 -19.88
N LEU A 86 4.68 1.81 -18.72
CA LEU A 86 5.66 1.32 -17.75
C LEU A 86 4.95 1.03 -16.43
N ASP A 87 5.40 -0.01 -15.75
CA ASP A 87 4.97 -0.33 -14.39
C ASP A 87 5.94 0.26 -13.37
N ALA A 88 5.53 0.29 -12.09
CA ALA A 88 6.37 0.82 -11.01
C ALA A 88 7.72 0.10 -10.89
N VAL A 89 7.81 -1.17 -11.29
CA VAL A 89 9.04 -1.97 -11.28
C VAL A 89 9.99 -1.66 -12.44
N ASP A 90 9.52 -0.97 -13.48
CA ASP A 90 10.35 -0.52 -14.60
C ASP A 90 11.11 0.78 -14.27
N LEU A 91 10.74 1.45 -13.18
CA LEU A 91 11.36 2.67 -12.71
C LEU A 91 12.33 2.39 -11.55
N PRO A 92 13.35 3.23 -11.33
CA PRO A 92 14.13 3.19 -10.09
C PRO A 92 13.23 3.35 -8.86
N PRO A 93 13.62 2.82 -7.69
CA PRO A 93 12.87 3.02 -6.44
C PRO A 93 12.61 4.51 -6.18
N VAL A 94 11.33 4.88 -6.13
CA VAL A 94 10.90 6.27 -5.88
C VAL A 94 11.25 6.62 -4.44
N THR A 95 12.03 7.68 -4.26
CA THR A 95 12.34 8.22 -2.94
C THR A 95 11.43 9.41 -2.62
N PRO A 96 11.10 9.66 -1.35
CA PRO A 96 10.35 10.84 -0.96
C PRO A 96 11.13 12.11 -1.30
N ALA A 97 10.52 12.98 -2.11
CA ALA A 97 10.97 14.36 -2.24
C ALA A 97 10.35 15.14 -1.07
N GLY A 98 11.04 15.15 0.09
CA GLY A 98 10.63 16.00 1.20
C GLY A 98 10.59 17.47 0.79
N PRO A 99 9.91 18.35 1.55
CA PRO A 99 10.05 19.79 1.33
C PRO A 99 11.53 20.14 1.33
N SER A 100 11.97 20.93 0.34
CA SER A 100 13.34 21.47 0.38
C SER A 100 13.53 22.20 1.71
N PRO A 101 14.65 22.00 2.42
CA PRO A 101 14.87 22.58 3.75
C PRO A 101 14.85 24.12 3.78
N THR A 102 14.74 24.77 2.62
CA THR A 102 14.72 26.22 2.44
C THR A 102 13.33 26.85 2.46
N ALA A 103 12.25 26.07 2.61
CA ALA A 103 10.91 26.61 2.78
C ALA A 103 10.60 26.77 4.28
N ALA A 104 11.08 27.87 4.87
CA ALA A 104 10.69 28.39 6.18
C ALA A 104 10.10 29.80 6.01
#